data_AF-D5WYJ6-F1
#
_entry.id   AF-D5WYJ6-F1
#
_cell.length_a   1.000
_cell.length_b   1.000
_cell.length_c   1.000
_cell.angle_alpha   90.00
_cell.angle_beta   90.00
_cell.angle_gamma   90.00
#
_symmetry.space_group_name_H-M   'P 1'
#
loop_
_entity.id
_entity.type
_entity.pdbx_description
1 polymer ?
#
loop_
_entity_poly.entity_id
_entity_poly.type
_entity_poly.pdbx_seq_one_letter_code
_entity_poly.pdbx_strand_id
1 'polypeptide(L)' 'MKRKLPWLIALFWAAVVLLLVLDWRVSTPHDRFTEPPPLALGNGPAADAGHCSLAPVAPNSR' A
#
# COMPACT_ATOMS: atom_id res chain seq x y z
N MET A 1 2.52 -29.42 -30.18
CA MET A 1 3.05 -28.32 -29.34
C MET A 1 1.93 -27.68 -28.52
N LYS A 2 1.46 -28.29 -27.41
CA LYS A 2 0.37 -27.72 -26.57
C LYS A 2 0.51 -27.97 -25.05
N ARG A 3 1.62 -28.57 -24.59
CA ARG A 3 1.84 -28.91 -23.16
C ARG A 3 2.64 -27.87 -22.36
N LYS A 4 3.30 -26.91 -23.03
CA LYS A 4 4.18 -25.94 -22.35
C LYS A 4 3.45 -24.73 -21.79
N LEU A 5 2.36 -24.30 -22.44
CA LEU A 5 1.57 -23.14 -22.03
C LEU A 5 1.01 -23.25 -20.59
N PRO A 6 0.39 -24.37 -20.16
CA PRO A 6 -0.11 -24.46 -18.78
C PRO A 6 1.00 -24.43 -17.73
N TRP A 7 2.19 -24.96 -18.06
CA TRP A 7 3.33 -24.95 -17.14
C TRP A 7 3.93 -23.56 -16.97
N LEU A 8 4.05 -22.78 -18.06
CA LEU A 8 4.51 -21.39 -17.99
C LEU A 8 3.54 -20.50 -17.20
N ILE A 9 2.23 -20.72 -17.36
CA ILE A 9 1.21 -20.02 -16.57
C ILE A 9 1.33 -20.36 -15.09
N ALA A 10 1.53 -21.65 -14.75
CA ALA A 10 1.72 -22.07 -13.37
C ALA A 10 2.99 -21.45 -12.74
N LEU A 11 4.10 -21.42 -13.47
CA LEU A 11 5.34 -20.77 -13.01
C LEU A 11 5.17 -19.27 -12.81
N PHE A 12 4.49 -18.59 -13.75
CA PHE A 12 4.20 -17.17 -13.62
C PHE A 12 3.41 -16.89 -12.33
N TRP A 13 2.32 -17.62 -12.10
CA TRP A 13 1.52 -17.45 -10.89
C TRP A 13 2.26 -17.83 -9.61
N ALA A 14 3.08 -18.88 -9.64
CA ALA A 14 3.93 -19.24 -8.52
C ALA A 14 4.92 -18.12 -8.17
N ALA A 15 5.52 -17.48 -9.17
CA ALA A 15 6.39 -16.33 -8.97
C ALA A 15 5.63 -15.12 -8.39
N VAL A 16 4.43 -14.83 -8.89
CA VAL A 16 3.58 -13.75 -8.35
C VAL A 16 3.25 -13.98 -6.88
N VAL A 17 2.76 -15.17 -6.52
CA VAL A 17 2.42 -15.52 -5.13
C VAL A 17 3.64 -15.43 -4.23
N LEU A 18 4.80 -15.92 -4.69
CA LEU A 18 6.05 -15.83 -3.95
C LEU A 18 6.43 -14.37 -3.66
N LEU A 19 6.35 -13.49 -4.66
CA LEU A 19 6.66 -12.07 -4.49
C LEU A 19 5.68 -11.39 -3.53
N LEU A 20 4.38 -11.68 -3.63
CA LEU A 20 3.37 -11.14 -2.70
C LEU A 20 3.65 -11.57 -1.26
N VAL A 21 4.01 -12.84 -1.04
CA VAL A 21 4.32 -13.34 0.31
C VAL A 21 5.57 -12.66 0.86
N LEU A 22 6.61 -12.48 0.04
CA LEU A 22 7.82 -11.79 0.46
C LEU A 22 7.55 -10.33 0.81
N ASP A 23 6.80 -9.63 -0.04
CA ASP A 23 6.37 -8.25 0.20
C ASP A 23 5.58 -8.15 1.52
N TRP A 24 4.58 -9.01 1.72
CA TRP A 24 3.77 -9.01 2.94
C TRP A 24 4.58 -9.27 4.21
N ARG A 25 5.62 -10.11 4.13
CA ARG A 25 6.45 -10.45 5.28
C ARG A 25 7.47 -9.39 5.64
N VAL A 26 7.93 -8.61 4.66
CA VAL A 26 9.00 -7.62 4.82
C VAL A 26 8.44 -6.21 5.02
N SER A 27 7.30 -5.90 4.42
CA SER A 27 6.69 -4.59 4.50
C SER A 27 6.20 -4.29 5.92
N THR A 28 6.67 -3.17 6.47
CA THR A 28 6.17 -2.64 7.73
C THR A 28 4.77 -2.05 7.55
N PRO A 29 3.85 -2.21 8.51
CA PRO A 29 2.57 -1.52 8.47
C PRO A 29 2.79 -0.02 8.29
N HIS A 30 2.24 0.52 7.21
CA HIS A 30 2.41 1.92 6.85
C HIS A 30 1.46 2.79 7.68
N ASP A 31 2.00 3.72 8.47
CA ASP A 31 1.18 4.67 9.23
C ASP A 31 0.90 5.92 8.40
N ARG A 32 -0.28 5.92 7.79
CA ARG A 32 -0.78 7.00 6.95
C ARG A 32 -0.93 8.36 7.65
N PHE A 33 -0.87 8.41 8.98
CA PHE A 33 -0.93 9.66 9.74
C PHE A 33 0.43 10.27 10.04
N THR A 34 1.50 9.49 9.84
CA THR A 34 2.88 9.98 9.98
C THR A 34 3.49 10.45 8.66
N GLU A 35 2.74 10.32 7.58
CA GLU A 35 3.14 10.80 6.26
C GLU A 35 3.22 12.35 6.25
N PRO A 36 4.17 12.93 5.50
CA PRO A 36 4.17 14.36 5.23
C PRO A 36 2.83 14.79 4.61
N PRO A 37 2.35 16.00 4.92
CA PRO A 37 1.10 16.50 4.38
C PRO A 37 1.11 16.41 2.84
N PRO A 38 0.00 15.94 2.24
CA PRO A 38 -0.08 15.79 0.80
C PRO A 38 0.18 17.15 0.12
N LEU A 39 0.94 17.12 -0.98
CA LEU A 39 1.17 18.31 -1.78
C LEU A 39 -0.13 18.64 -2.53
N ALA A 40 -0.71 19.82 -2.32
CA ALA A 40 -1.83 20.23 -3.15
C ALA A 40 -1.33 20.54 -4.57
N LEU A 41 -2.15 20.20 -5.57
CA LEU A 41 -1.87 20.53 -6.98
C LEU A 41 -1.61 22.04 -7.11
N GLY A 42 -0.34 22.40 -7.27
CA GLY A 42 0.12 23.77 -7.45
C GLY A 42 0.38 24.60 -6.19
N ASN A 43 0.21 24.08 -4.96
CA ASN A 43 0.41 24.88 -3.74
C ASN A 43 0.89 24.05 -2.55
N GLY A 44 2.22 23.95 -2.36
CA GLY A 44 2.85 23.58 -1.09
C GLY A 44 2.27 22.37 -0.34
N PRO A 45 2.60 22.20 0.94
CA PRO A 45 1.99 21.19 1.78
C PRO A 45 0.58 21.60 2.18
N ALA A 46 -0.42 20.75 1.93
CA ALA A 46 -1.82 20.99 2.27
C ALA A 46 -2.24 20.06 3.42
N ALA A 47 -1.93 20.48 4.65
CA ALA A 47 -2.25 19.74 5.87
C ALA A 47 -3.75 19.41 6.01
N ASP A 48 -4.62 20.19 5.37
CA ASP A 48 -6.07 20.06 5.44
C ASP A 48 -6.70 19.30 4.26
N ALA A 49 -5.93 18.82 3.28
CA ALA A 49 -6.48 18.16 2.08
C ALA A 49 -7.14 16.79 2.34
N GLY A 50 -7.25 16.37 3.60
CA GLY A 50 -7.69 15.05 4.03
C GLY A 50 -8.72 15.06 5.15
N HIS A 51 -9.76 15.91 5.09
CA HIS A 51 -10.82 15.92 6.11
C HIS A 51 -11.45 14.53 6.35
N CYS A 52 -11.52 13.68 5.32
CA CYS A 52 -12.01 12.30 5.42
C CYS A 52 -10.94 11.27 5.85
N SER A 53 -9.68 11.68 5.98
CA SER A 53 -8.53 10.83 6.28
C SER A 53 -7.78 11.27 7.53
N LEU A 54 -8.40 12.07 8.41
CA LEU A 54 -7.81 12.44 9.71
C LEU A 54 -7.67 11.25 10.66
N ALA A 55 -6.71 11.37 11.58
CA ALA A 55 -6.52 10.38 12.65
C ALA A 55 -7.78 10.29 13.52
N PRO A 56 -8.22 9.08 13.90
CA PRO A 56 -9.29 8.92 14.88
C PRO A 56 -8.92 9.64 16.19
N VAL A 57 -9.88 10.35 16.79
CA VAL A 57 -9.69 10.97 18.11
C VAL A 57 -9.42 9.86 19.12
N ALA A 58 -8.26 9.91 19.78
CA ALA A 58 -7.95 9.00 20.87
C ALA A 58 -8.95 9.22 22.02
N PRO A 59 -9.47 8.13 22.63
CA PRO A 59 -10.58 8.22 23.60
C PRO A 59 -10.27 9.04 24.86
N ASN A 60 -9.00 9.43 25.08
CA ASN A 60 -8.53 10.06 26.32
C ASN A 60 -8.06 11.51 26.13
N SER A 61 -8.36 12.15 25.00
CA SER A 61 -7.89 13.52 24.69
C SER A 61 -8.91 14.62 25.07
N ARG A 62 -9.49 14.54 26.28
CA ARG A 62 -10.26 15.65 26.87
C ARG A 62 -9.40 16.48 27.81
#